data_AF-A0A1G2WHG1-F1
#
_entry.id   AF-A0A1G2WHG1-F1
#
_cell.length_a   1.000
_cell.length_b   1.000
_cell.length_c   1.000
_cell.angle_alpha   90.00
_cell.angle_beta   90.00
_cell.angle_gamma   90.00
#
_symmetry.space_group_name_H-M   'P 1'
#
loop_
_entity.id
_entity.type
_entity.pdbx_description
1 polymer ?
#
loop_
_entity_poly.entity_id
_entity_poly.type
_entity_poly.pdbx_seq_one_letter_code
_entity_poly.pdbx_strand_id
1 'polypeptide(L)'
;MADKERLFLTPFAELIDRLTVDQIKEVLLPTGKESYAEEMRRICHDIDLLIEERNMPISSRLLRIVVALAQMNVHIWYLKDRMQEDGERYNEFLKLAHQLNGIRNRMKNLLLEEAGEREKSAERSNFNTDGLEGWDVSIS
;
A
#
# COMPACT_ATOMS: atom_id res chain seq x y z
N MET A 1 1.73 -24.27 -19.29
CA MET A 1 2.87 -23.60 -18.63
C MET A 1 2.32 -22.27 -18.16
N ALA A 2 2.25 -22.03 -16.86
CA ALA A 2 1.84 -20.71 -16.38
C ALA A 2 2.81 -19.66 -16.95
N ASP A 3 2.28 -18.55 -17.41
CA ASP A 3 3.06 -17.47 -17.99
C ASP A 3 4.07 -16.99 -16.95
N LYS A 4 5.37 -17.16 -17.21
CA LYS A 4 6.43 -16.87 -16.23
C LYS A 4 6.89 -15.42 -16.28
N GLU A 5 6.28 -14.60 -17.13
CA GLU A 5 6.65 -13.21 -17.26
C GLU A 5 5.79 -12.32 -16.37
N ARG A 6 6.45 -11.31 -15.79
CA ARG A 6 5.80 -10.27 -15.02
C ARG A 6 4.98 -9.35 -15.92
N LEU A 7 3.78 -9.02 -15.45
CA LEU A 7 2.84 -8.11 -16.09
C LEU A 7 3.11 -6.64 -15.76
N PHE A 8 3.84 -6.36 -14.67
CA PHE A 8 4.18 -5.03 -14.22
C PHE A 8 5.69 -4.86 -14.04
N LEU A 9 6.19 -3.66 -14.33
CA LEU A 9 7.59 -3.28 -14.10
C LEU A 9 7.84 -2.69 -12.70
N THR A 10 6.79 -2.51 -11.91
CA THR A 10 6.87 -1.82 -10.62
C THR A 10 7.48 -2.70 -9.52
N PRO A 11 8.13 -2.11 -8.50
CA PRO A 11 8.66 -2.85 -7.35
C PRO A 11 7.58 -3.62 -6.57
N PHE A 12 7.99 -4.62 -5.80
CA PHE A 12 7.13 -5.43 -4.94
C PHE A 12 6.26 -4.56 -4.00
N ALA A 13 6.87 -3.55 -3.39
CA ALA A 13 6.16 -2.64 -2.49
C ALA A 13 5.02 -1.85 -3.17
N GLU A 14 5.19 -1.49 -4.44
CA GLU A 14 4.16 -0.78 -5.22
C GLU A 14 3.04 -1.72 -5.64
N LEU A 15 3.34 -2.98 -5.94
CA LEU A 15 2.33 -4.01 -6.21
C LEU A 15 1.44 -4.26 -5.00
N ILE A 16 2.03 -4.44 -3.82
CA ILE A 16 1.26 -4.63 -2.58
C ILE A 16 0.41 -3.39 -2.25
N ASP A 17 1.00 -2.20 -2.34
CA ASP A 17 0.28 -0.95 -2.11
C ASP A 17 -0.93 -0.81 -3.05
N ARG A 18 -0.75 -1.09 -4.34
CA ARG A 18 -1.82 -1.09 -5.33
C ARG A 18 -2.88 -2.15 -5.04
N LEU A 19 -2.47 -3.37 -4.70
CA LEU A 19 -3.37 -4.46 -4.31
C LEU A 19 -4.29 -4.02 -3.17
N THR A 20 -3.74 -3.40 -2.12
CA THR A 20 -4.57 -2.93 -1.00
C THR A 20 -5.58 -1.86 -1.41
N VAL A 21 -5.22 -0.96 -2.34
CA VAL A 21 -6.13 0.07 -2.85
C VAL A 21 -7.24 -0.53 -3.74
N ASP A 22 -6.90 -1.47 -4.62
CA ASP A 22 -7.89 -2.13 -5.48
C ASP A 22 -8.83 -3.04 -4.65
N GLN A 23 -8.33 -3.65 -3.58
CA GLN A 23 -9.15 -4.38 -2.60
C GLN A 23 -10.15 -3.45 -1.88
N ILE A 24 -9.73 -2.24 -1.50
CA ILE A 24 -10.64 -1.23 -0.90
C ILE A 24 -11.73 -0.85 -1.90
N LYS A 25 -11.37 -0.61 -3.17
CA LYS A 25 -12.34 -0.28 -4.23
C LYS A 25 -13.34 -1.41 -4.45
N GLU A 26 -12.89 -2.66 -4.51
CA GLU A 26 -13.78 -3.81 -4.70
C GLU A 26 -14.82 -3.95 -3.57
N VAL A 27 -14.43 -3.62 -2.35
CA VAL A 27 -15.31 -3.67 -1.17
C VAL A 27 -16.27 -2.48 -1.15
N LEU A 28 -15.77 -1.25 -1.35
CA LEU A 28 -16.53 -0.03 -1.12
C LEU A 28 -17.32 0.46 -2.34
N LEU A 29 -16.84 0.21 -3.57
CA LEU A 29 -17.50 0.68 -4.78
C LEU A 29 -18.50 -0.36 -5.32
N PRO A 30 -19.74 0.04 -5.66
CA PRO A 30 -20.77 -0.89 -6.12
C PRO A 30 -20.54 -1.35 -7.58
N THR A 31 -19.76 -0.60 -8.36
CA THR A 31 -19.50 -0.85 -9.78
C THR A 31 -18.02 -1.12 -10.04
N GLY A 32 -17.71 -1.79 -11.15
CA GLY A 32 -16.32 -2.05 -11.57
C GLY A 32 -15.65 -3.26 -10.89
N LYS A 33 -16.39 -4.06 -10.10
CA LYS A 33 -15.84 -5.20 -9.35
C LYS A 33 -15.05 -6.19 -10.20
N GLU A 34 -15.57 -6.56 -11.37
CA GLU A 34 -14.86 -7.47 -12.28
C GLU A 34 -13.51 -6.91 -12.75
N SER A 35 -13.44 -5.60 -13.00
CA SER A 35 -12.19 -4.94 -13.38
C SER A 35 -11.19 -4.90 -12.23
N TYR A 36 -11.64 -4.68 -10.99
CA TYR A 36 -10.77 -4.70 -9.82
C TYR A 36 -10.27 -6.12 -9.54
N ALA A 37 -11.15 -7.11 -9.61
CA ALA A 37 -10.79 -8.52 -9.44
C ALA A 37 -9.78 -9.00 -10.50
N GLU A 38 -9.93 -8.57 -11.76
CA GLU A 38 -8.96 -8.88 -12.81
C GLU A 38 -7.60 -8.23 -12.54
N GLU A 39 -7.58 -6.95 -12.17
CA GLU A 39 -6.33 -6.25 -11.88
C GLU A 39 -5.63 -6.84 -10.65
N MET A 40 -6.37 -7.17 -9.59
CA MET A 40 -5.83 -7.86 -8.42
C MET A 40 -5.27 -9.23 -8.77
N ARG A 41 -5.93 -9.99 -9.65
CA ARG A 41 -5.39 -11.30 -10.09
C ARG A 41 -4.04 -11.14 -10.79
N ARG A 42 -3.92 -10.14 -11.66
CA ARG A 42 -2.66 -9.81 -12.35
C ARG A 42 -1.58 -9.36 -11.36
N ILE A 43 -1.95 -8.58 -10.34
CA ILE A 43 -1.02 -8.14 -9.29
C ILE A 43 -0.56 -9.34 -8.45
N CYS A 44 -1.46 -10.24 -8.04
CA CYS A 44 -1.13 -11.45 -7.29
C CYS A 44 -0.20 -12.36 -8.09
N HIS A 45 -0.43 -12.51 -9.40
CA HIS A 45 0.47 -13.24 -10.30
C HIS A 45 1.91 -12.73 -10.22
N ASP A 46 2.12 -11.41 -10.34
CA ASP A 46 3.46 -10.82 -10.23
C ASP A 46 4.05 -10.94 -8.82
N ILE A 47 3.23 -10.83 -7.77
CA ILE A 47 3.66 -11.03 -6.38
C ILE A 47 4.18 -12.46 -6.19
N ASP A 48 3.45 -13.46 -6.67
CA ASP A 48 3.83 -14.88 -6.55
C ASP A 48 5.14 -15.15 -7.30
N LEU A 49 5.28 -14.62 -8.53
CA LEU A 49 6.54 -14.72 -9.28
C LEU A 49 7.71 -14.08 -8.53
N LEU A 50 7.55 -12.87 -7.98
CA LEU A 50 8.61 -12.20 -7.24
C LEU A 50 9.00 -12.96 -5.97
N ILE A 51 8.04 -13.54 -5.26
CA ILE A 51 8.30 -14.38 -4.08
C ILE A 51 9.11 -15.61 -4.47
N GLU A 52 8.74 -16.31 -5.55
CA GLU A 52 9.43 -17.49 -6.04
C GLU A 52 10.85 -17.16 -6.55
N GLU A 53 10.98 -16.18 -7.44
CA GLU A 53 12.24 -15.77 -8.07
C GLU A 53 13.31 -15.34 -7.06
N ARG A 54 12.89 -14.63 -6.02
CA ARG A 54 13.78 -14.08 -4.99
C ARG A 54 13.86 -14.96 -3.74
N ASN A 55 13.14 -16.09 -3.71
CA ASN A 55 13.02 -16.96 -2.55
C ASN A 55 12.67 -16.17 -1.27
N MET A 56 11.69 -15.26 -1.38
CA MET A 56 11.33 -14.34 -0.29
C MET A 56 10.68 -15.10 0.87
N PRO A 57 11.11 -14.88 2.12
CA PRO A 57 10.43 -15.45 3.27
C PRO A 57 9.11 -14.72 3.52
N ILE A 58 8.01 -15.47 3.63
CA ILE A 58 6.73 -14.94 4.13
C ILE A 58 6.81 -14.83 5.66
N SER A 59 7.56 -13.83 6.11
CA SER A 59 7.86 -13.60 7.52
C SER A 59 6.67 -12.96 8.24
N SER A 60 6.60 -13.13 9.56
CA SER A 60 5.64 -12.39 10.40
C SER A 60 5.81 -10.87 10.28
N ARG A 61 7.04 -10.40 10.01
CA ARG A 61 7.34 -8.99 9.78
C ARG A 61 6.74 -8.49 8.46
N LEU A 62 6.94 -9.21 7.36
CA LEU A 62 6.32 -8.91 6.07
C LEU A 62 4.80 -8.84 6.19
N LEU A 63 4.17 -9.84 6.82
CA LEU A 63 2.71 -9.86 7.02
C LEU A 63 2.22 -8.66 7.83
N ARG A 64 2.92 -8.27 8.91
CA ARG A 64 2.56 -7.07 9.69
C ARG A 64 2.69 -5.79 8.89
N ILE A 65 3.69 -5.67 8.02
CA ILE A 65 3.86 -4.51 7.14
C ILE A 65 2.68 -4.42 6.15
N VAL A 66 2.28 -5.54 5.53
CA VAL A 66 1.11 -5.59 4.63
C VAL A 66 -0.17 -5.17 5.36
N VAL A 67 -0.41 -5.69 6.57
CA VAL A 67 -1.58 -5.32 7.39
C VAL A 67 -1.58 -3.82 7.71
N ALA A 68 -0.46 -3.28 8.17
CA ALA A 68 -0.36 -1.86 8.49
C ALA A 68 -0.56 -0.97 7.25
N LEU A 69 0.02 -1.35 6.11
CA LEU A 69 -0.15 -0.65 4.84
C LEU A 69 -1.63 -0.63 4.41
N ALA A 70 -2.32 -1.76 4.49
CA ALA A 70 -3.75 -1.85 4.19
C ALA A 70 -4.59 -0.93 5.10
N GLN A 71 -4.30 -0.90 6.41
CA GLN A 71 -4.98 -0.01 7.36
C GLN A 71 -4.76 1.47 7.01
N MET A 72 -3.52 1.86 6.66
CA MET A 72 -3.24 3.24 6.25
C MET A 72 -4.03 3.62 5.00
N ASN A 73 -4.07 2.73 4.00
CA ASN A 73 -4.83 3.01 2.77
C ASN A 73 -6.34 3.12 3.02
N VAL A 74 -6.91 2.31 3.92
CA VAL A 74 -8.32 2.44 4.33
C VAL A 74 -8.58 3.77 5.02
N HIS A 75 -7.74 4.19 5.97
CA HIS A 75 -7.92 5.46 6.66
C HIS A 75 -7.74 6.66 5.73
N ILE A 76 -6.77 6.62 4.82
CA ILE A 76 -6.59 7.66 3.79
C ILE A 76 -7.83 7.75 2.89
N TRP A 77 -8.42 6.60 2.50
CA TRP A 77 -9.65 6.57 1.73
C TRP A 77 -10.79 7.30 2.45
N TYR A 78 -11.07 6.95 3.71
CA TYR A 78 -12.15 7.60 4.47
C TYR A 78 -11.91 9.09 4.72
N LEU A 79 -10.65 9.52 4.85
CA LEU A 79 -10.35 10.96 4.95
C LEU A 79 -10.65 11.69 3.64
N LYS A 80 -10.41 11.06 2.50
CA LYS A 80 -10.78 11.62 1.19
C LYS A 80 -12.30 11.76 1.07
N ASP A 81 -13.07 10.77 1.50
CA ASP A 81 -14.54 10.85 1.48
C ASP A 81 -15.04 11.97 2.42
N ARG A 82 -14.50 12.05 3.65
CA ARG A 82 -14.84 13.11 4.61
C ARG A 82 -14.49 14.52 4.12
N MET A 83 -13.40 14.69 3.38
CA MET A 83 -13.07 15.98 2.76
C MET A 83 -14.11 16.43 1.74
N GLN A 84 -14.78 15.49 1.06
CA GLN A 84 -15.84 15.80 0.11
C GLN A 84 -17.16 16.11 0.81
N GLU A 85 -17.42 15.48 1.95
CA GLU A 85 -18.66 15.64 2.73
C GLU A 85 -18.64 16.88 3.65
N ASP A 86 -17.50 17.18 4.29
CA ASP A 86 -17.34 18.22 5.30
C ASP A 86 -16.23 19.21 4.89
N GLY A 87 -16.67 20.31 4.27
CA GLY A 87 -15.80 21.38 3.81
C GLY A 87 -15.22 22.24 4.93
N GLU A 88 -15.84 22.28 6.12
CA GLU A 88 -15.34 23.11 7.24
C GLU A 88 -14.07 22.51 7.84
N ARG A 89 -13.99 21.18 7.89
CA ARG A 89 -12.83 20.43 8.41
C ARG A 89 -11.86 19.96 7.33
N TYR A 90 -12.02 20.42 6.09
CA TYR A 90 -11.21 20.00 4.94
C TYR A 90 -9.70 20.05 5.23
N ASN A 91 -9.20 21.16 5.78
CA ASN A 91 -7.78 21.34 6.06
C ASN A 91 -7.25 20.38 7.13
N GLU A 92 -8.07 20.04 8.13
CA GLU A 92 -7.73 19.07 9.18
C GLU A 92 -7.58 17.67 8.58
N PHE A 93 -8.56 17.24 7.78
CA PHE A 93 -8.51 15.94 7.10
C PHE A 93 -7.37 15.87 6.10
N LEU A 94 -7.12 16.93 5.33
CA LEU A 94 -6.03 17.00 4.36
C LEU A 94 -4.68 16.84 5.06
N LYS A 95 -4.48 17.53 6.19
CA LYS A 95 -3.26 17.41 6.99
C LYS A 95 -3.08 15.97 7.50
N LEU A 96 -4.12 15.35 8.05
CA LEU A 96 -4.05 13.98 8.52
C LEU A 96 -3.78 12.98 7.38
N ALA A 97 -4.42 13.15 6.21
CA ALA A 97 -4.18 12.30 5.06
C ALA A 97 -2.73 12.40 4.54
N HIS A 98 -2.14 13.59 4.55
CA HIS A 98 -0.71 13.76 4.21
C HIS A 98 0.20 13.05 5.21
N GLN A 99 -0.08 13.17 6.50
CA GLN A 99 0.66 12.49 7.55
C GLN A 99 0.56 10.95 7.44
N LEU A 100 -0.64 10.40 7.20
CA LEU A 100 -0.83 8.96 6.97
C LEU A 100 -0.12 8.48 5.70
N ASN A 101 -0.03 9.31 4.65
CA ASN A 101 0.79 8.98 3.48
C ASN A 101 2.28 8.86 3.84
N GLY A 102 2.78 9.60 4.83
CA GLY A 102 4.13 9.42 5.38
C GLY A 102 4.32 8.01 5.98
N ILE A 103 3.35 7.53 6.76
CA ILE A 103 3.37 6.18 7.33
C ILE A 103 3.27 5.12 6.22
N ARG A 104 2.35 5.30 5.27
CA ARG A 104 2.22 4.44 4.08
C ARG A 104 3.55 4.31 3.33
N ASN A 105 4.24 5.42 3.07
CA ASN A 105 5.56 5.42 2.43
C ASN A 105 6.61 4.68 3.26
N ARG A 106 6.59 4.82 4.59
CA ARG A 106 7.46 4.05 5.48
C ARG A 106 7.20 2.55 5.35
N MET A 107 5.93 2.11 5.32
CA MET A 107 5.57 0.70 5.13
C MET A 107 6.08 0.18 3.77
N LYS A 108 5.92 0.96 2.70
CA LYS A 108 6.42 0.61 1.37
C LYS A 108 7.94 0.43 1.36
N ASN A 109 8.69 1.32 2.03
CA ASN A 109 10.14 1.16 2.11
C ASN A 109 10.55 -0.07 2.92
N LEU A 110 9.81 -0.43 3.97
CA LEU A 110 10.03 -1.70 4.68
C LEU A 110 9.74 -2.90 3.77
N LEU A 111 8.71 -2.86 2.92
CA LEU A 111 8.48 -3.91 1.93
C LEU A 111 9.60 -4.01 0.89
N LEU A 112 10.19 -2.89 0.47
CA LEU A 112 11.38 -2.91 -0.41
C LEU A 112 12.57 -3.60 0.29
N GLU A 113 12.74 -3.41 1.59
CA GLU A 113 13.76 -4.09 2.39
C GLU A 113 13.49 -5.61 2.47
N GLU A 114 12.25 -6.02 2.81
CA GLU A 114 11.88 -7.44 2.85
C GLU A 114 12.01 -8.13 1.48
N ALA A 115 11.81 -7.39 0.38
CA ALA A 115 11.95 -7.89 -0.99
C ALA A 115 13.39 -7.84 -1.53
N GLY A 116 14.35 -7.27 -0.79
CA GLY A 116 15.72 -7.07 -1.28
C GLY A 116 15.82 -6.09 -2.45
N GLU A 117 14.87 -5.16 -2.59
CA GLU A 117 14.75 -4.18 -3.69
C GLU A 117 15.18 -2.76 -3.27
N ARG A 118 16.03 -2.65 -2.23
CA ARG A 118 16.44 -1.35 -1.68
C ARG A 118 17.47 -0.66 -2.57
N GLU A 119 17.01 -0.12 -3.70
CA GLU A 119 17.73 0.85 -4.51
C GLU A 119 17.28 2.28 -4.18
N LYS A 120 18.22 3.24 -4.19
CA LYS A 120 17.93 4.66 -3.89
C LYS A 120 16.85 5.28 -4.79
N SER A 121 16.66 4.74 -5.99
CA SER A 121 15.65 5.17 -6.97
C SER A 121 14.21 4.77 -6.58
N ALA A 122 14.06 3.71 -5.78
CA ALA A 122 12.77 3.19 -5.34
C ALA A 122 12.33 3.72 -3.97
N GLU A 123 13.25 4.25 -3.17
CA GLU A 123 12.95 4.79 -1.84
C GLU A 123 12.10 6.06 -1.94
N ARG A 124 10.96 6.07 -1.23
CA ARG A 124 10.16 7.30 -1.05
C ARG A 124 10.82 8.17 0.01
N SER A 125 10.93 9.48 -0.21
CA SER A 125 11.61 10.43 0.69
C SER A 125 10.67 11.27 1.57
N ASN A 126 9.37 11.27 1.27
CA ASN A 126 8.38 12.03 2.04
C ASN A 126 7.82 11.19 3.21
N PHE A 127 8.39 11.38 4.39
CA PHE A 127 7.99 10.73 5.64
C PHE A 127 7.53 11.70 6.74
N ASN A 128 7.25 12.96 6.39
CA ASN A 128 6.90 13.93 7.42
C ASN A 128 5.66 13.46 8.18
N THR A 129 5.86 13.14 9.45
CA THR A 129 4.84 12.65 10.39
C THR A 129 4.71 13.60 11.58
N ASP A 130 5.30 14.79 11.51
CA ASP A 130 5.31 15.77 12.60
C ASP A 130 3.88 16.08 13.07
N GLY A 131 3.61 15.82 14.35
CA GLY A 131 2.31 16.04 14.99
C GLY A 131 1.27 14.91 14.81
N LEU A 132 1.67 13.68 14.44
CA LEU A 132 0.82 12.50 14.51
C LEU A 132 0.76 11.96 15.94
N GLU A 133 -0.12 12.49 16.78
CA GLU A 133 -0.42 11.85 18.06
C GLU A 133 -1.33 10.64 17.85
N GLY A 134 -0.94 9.48 18.40
CA GLY A 134 -1.77 8.26 18.44
C GLY A 134 -1.72 7.37 17.19
N TRP A 135 -0.90 7.71 16.19
CA TRP A 135 -0.74 6.94 14.96
C TRP A 135 0.62 6.21 14.87
N ASP A 136 1.22 5.94 16.02
CA ASP A 136 2.50 5.24 16.12
C ASP A 136 2.38 3.79 15.65
N VAL A 137 2.92 3.51 14.46
CA VAL A 137 2.98 2.15 13.91
C VAL A 137 4.32 1.51 14.32
N SER A 138 4.28 0.69 15.38
CA SER A 138 5.46 -0.01 15.89
C SER A 138 5.76 -1.27 15.06
N ILE A 139 6.41 -1.10 13.91
CA ILE A 139 6.99 -2.23 13.16
C ILE A 139 8.48 -2.29 13.45
N SER A 140 8.84 -3.35 14.18
CA SER A 140 10.18 -3.82 14.51
C SER A 140 10.38 -5.20 13.89
#